data_AF-A0A969AF35-F1
#
_entry.id   AF-A0A969AF35-F1
#
_cell.length_a   1.000
_cell.length_b   1.000
_cell.length_c   1.000
_cell.angle_alpha   90.00
_cell.angle_beta   90.00
_cell.angle_gamma   90.00
#
_symmetry.space_group_name_H-M   'P 1'
#
loop_
_entity.id
_entity.type
_entity.pdbx_description
1 polymer ?
#
loop_
_entity_poly.entity_id
_entity_poly.type
_entity_poly.pdbx_seq_one_letter_code
_entity_poly.pdbx_strand_id
1 'polypeptide(L)'
;MAEGIVKTETQQDILKDIFAGRDLNTGDIQQENIQNQINLILNISDFAAISKAFCAINLPDGWWDWREKPKNIDEIIAQLVEIPHANPDNSPLLNFIHLLTQDKSMEQIKREKLGQLLTDYSVETNSKITSTQTRHSYLLIQLRPQANNKLFLKAWFIPDDTIQDPWERFKPLTVDEQQPEIPFVPEELPQLLGNLLGQCFEEYLQGQPTELTIEIFLPRDRLHDEVEKWSYPDEEGFDINIGEEYRVVVRSYERLKKLRTQQGSYWRENWKKVKLIWKDTPCEENITTVSQACFNLNELRKLLLKQIVLKVCCTLSNSQRADLLRAIHSAGTAIVLWSRCEVNNLHNAVDFDTLLERPLQELSALVKEQRFAADRDQDLGNHLVLLWDNPNRVPPNPALEFSVS
;
A
#
# COMPACT_ATOMS: atom_id res chain seq x y z
N MET A 1 33.10 51.19 6.43
CA MET A 1 33.27 49.73 6.55
C MET A 1 32.09 49.21 7.33
N ALA A 2 31.08 48.71 6.63
CA ALA A 2 29.91 48.07 7.20
C ALA A 2 29.71 46.80 6.37
N GLU A 3 30.14 45.67 6.91
CA GLU A 3 29.90 44.35 6.31
C GLU A 3 28.49 43.91 6.70
N GLY A 4 27.63 43.76 5.69
CA GLY A 4 26.29 43.22 5.82
C GLY A 4 26.35 41.71 5.99
N ILE A 5 25.77 41.21 7.08
CA ILE A 5 25.57 39.79 7.34
C ILE A 5 24.46 39.30 6.40
N VAL A 6 24.83 38.45 5.44
CA VAL A 6 23.90 37.67 4.61
C VAL A 6 23.26 36.62 5.51
N LYS A 7 21.94 36.69 5.70
CA LYS A 7 21.15 35.63 6.34
C LYS A 7 21.01 34.48 5.34
N THR A 8 21.60 33.34 5.65
CA THR A 8 21.29 32.05 5.03
C THR A 8 19.94 31.59 5.55
N GLU A 9 18.95 31.48 4.66
CA GLU A 9 17.70 30.79 4.89
C GLU A 9 17.97 29.34 5.29
N THR A 10 17.27 28.87 6.32
CA THR A 10 17.40 27.50 6.83
C THR A 10 16.36 26.60 6.17
N GLN A 11 16.61 25.28 6.12
CA GLN A 11 15.65 24.29 5.59
C GLN A 11 14.23 24.36 6.20
N GLN A 12 14.07 25.03 7.36
CA GLN A 12 12.76 25.30 7.97
C GLN A 12 11.97 26.43 7.27
N ASP A 13 12.64 27.34 6.57
CA ASP A 13 12.00 28.42 5.82
C ASP A 13 11.44 27.90 4.49
N ILE A 14 12.14 26.95 3.84
CA ILE A 14 11.66 26.22 2.65
C ILE A 14 10.43 25.36 2.97
N LEU A 15 10.38 24.76 4.16
CA LEU A 15 9.23 23.95 4.60
C LEU A 15 7.97 24.80 4.85
N LYS A 16 8.09 26.09 5.17
CA LYS A 16 6.92 26.96 5.41
C LYS A 16 6.16 27.30 4.14
N ASP A 17 6.84 27.39 3.00
CA ASP A 17 6.19 27.67 1.72
C ASP A 17 5.47 26.42 1.16
N ILE A 18 5.90 25.21 1.53
CA ILE A 18 5.23 23.95 1.16
C ILE A 18 3.89 23.79 1.90
N PHE A 19 3.73 24.35 3.09
CA PHE A 19 2.46 24.35 3.84
C PHE A 19 1.52 25.51 3.46
N ALA A 20 1.92 26.40 2.55
CA ALA A 20 1.10 27.50 2.05
C ALA A 20 0.38 27.11 0.74
N GLY A 21 -0.55 26.15 0.84
CA GLY A 21 -1.70 25.97 -0.06
C GLY A 21 -1.49 26.24 -1.56
N ARG A 22 -0.61 25.49 -2.22
CA ARG A 22 -0.70 25.28 -3.66
C ARG A 22 -1.07 23.81 -3.91
N ASP A 23 -2.27 23.59 -4.43
CA ASP A 23 -2.64 22.32 -5.07
C ASP A 23 -1.73 22.14 -6.29
N LEU A 24 -0.63 21.42 -6.10
CA LEU A 24 0.27 21.02 -7.17
C LEU A 24 -0.25 19.70 -7.72
N ASN A 25 -0.64 19.69 -8.99
CA ASN A 25 -1.00 18.45 -9.66
C ASN A 25 0.26 17.59 -9.84
N THR A 26 0.12 16.28 -10.11
CA THR A 26 1.26 15.38 -10.38
C THR A 26 2.19 15.88 -11.50
N GLY A 27 1.67 16.69 -12.43
CA GLY A 27 2.50 17.34 -13.46
C GLY A 27 3.43 18.42 -12.90
N ASP A 28 3.00 19.14 -11.87
CA ASP A 28 3.77 20.22 -11.25
C ASP A 28 4.91 19.66 -10.39
N ILE A 29 4.65 18.58 -9.65
CA ILE A 29 5.67 17.85 -8.85
C ILE A 29 6.74 17.21 -9.75
N GLN A 30 6.35 16.70 -10.92
CA GLN A 30 7.29 16.12 -11.89
C GLN A 30 8.16 17.18 -12.56
N GLN A 31 7.58 18.34 -12.91
CA GLN A 31 8.36 19.46 -13.43
C GLN A 31 9.35 20.01 -12.39
N GLU A 32 8.95 20.08 -11.12
CA GLU A 32 9.83 20.50 -10.02
C GLU A 32 11.00 19.51 -9.81
N ASN A 33 10.76 18.21 -9.93
CA ASN A 33 11.81 17.20 -9.87
C ASN A 33 12.80 17.31 -11.05
N ILE A 34 12.31 17.53 -12.27
CA ILE A 34 13.15 17.74 -13.45
C ILE A 34 13.98 19.03 -13.29
N GLN A 35 13.38 20.12 -12.82
CA GLN A 35 14.07 21.39 -12.56
C GLN A 35 15.23 21.20 -11.57
N ASN A 36 15.00 20.50 -10.47
CA ASN A 36 16.03 20.23 -9.47
C ASN A 36 17.19 19.39 -10.03
N GLN A 37 16.89 18.40 -10.88
CA GLN A 37 17.92 17.58 -11.51
C GLN A 37 18.72 18.34 -12.58
N ILE A 38 18.08 19.24 -13.34
CA ILE A 38 18.77 20.12 -14.29
C ILE A 38 19.77 21.03 -13.56
N ASN A 39 19.35 21.64 -12.44
CA ASN A 39 20.21 22.52 -11.65
C ASN A 39 21.42 21.79 -11.02
N LEU A 40 21.32 20.48 -10.81
CA LEU A 40 22.44 19.64 -10.35
C LEU A 40 23.41 19.23 -11.46
N ILE A 41 22.98 19.29 -12.73
CA ILE A 41 23.77 18.86 -13.89
C ILE A 41 24.45 20.06 -14.58
N LEU A 42 23.77 21.21 -14.62
CA LEU A 42 24.19 22.39 -15.36
C LEU A 42 24.86 23.42 -14.45
N ASN A 43 26.01 23.94 -14.89
CA ASN A 43 26.75 24.97 -14.18
C ASN A 43 26.93 26.23 -15.06
N ILE A 44 27.37 27.34 -14.46
CA ILE A 44 27.61 28.63 -15.16
C ILE A 44 28.55 28.48 -16.37
N SER A 45 29.49 27.52 -16.34
CA SER A 45 30.39 27.22 -17.46
C SER A 45 29.67 26.78 -18.74
N ASP A 46 28.43 26.30 -18.62
CA ASP A 46 27.62 25.78 -19.73
C ASP A 46 26.71 26.86 -20.35
N PHE A 47 26.79 28.11 -19.88
CA PHE A 47 25.82 29.17 -20.19
C PHE A 47 25.66 29.45 -21.69
N ALA A 48 26.73 29.29 -22.49
CA ALA A 48 26.65 29.47 -23.93
C ALA A 48 25.75 28.41 -24.61
N ALA A 49 25.88 27.13 -24.22
CA ALA A 49 25.05 26.04 -24.71
C ALA A 49 23.60 26.17 -24.19
N ILE A 50 23.45 26.53 -22.92
CA ILE A 50 22.17 26.82 -22.26
C ILE A 50 21.42 27.94 -22.99
N SER A 51 22.06 29.08 -23.22
CA SER A 51 21.44 30.24 -23.87
C SER A 51 21.02 29.92 -25.31
N LYS A 52 21.86 29.16 -26.02
CA LYS A 52 21.58 28.69 -27.38
C LYS A 52 20.38 27.73 -27.42
N ALA A 53 20.32 26.76 -26.52
CA ALA A 53 19.20 25.83 -26.42
C ALA A 53 17.90 26.56 -26.09
N PHE A 54 17.94 27.50 -25.15
CA PHE A 54 16.78 28.30 -24.76
C PHE A 54 16.26 29.18 -25.92
N CYS A 55 17.15 29.81 -26.70
CA CYS A 55 16.75 30.61 -27.85
C CYS A 55 16.17 29.80 -29.02
N ALA A 56 16.37 28.47 -29.03
CA ALA A 56 15.83 27.56 -30.03
C ALA A 56 14.45 26.97 -29.65
N ILE A 57 13.94 27.28 -28.45
CA ILE A 57 12.59 26.92 -28.03
C ILE A 57 11.57 27.80 -28.76
N ASN A 58 10.47 27.19 -29.19
CA ASN A 58 9.38 27.91 -29.82
C ASN A 58 8.58 28.67 -28.76
N LEU A 59 8.72 29.99 -28.74
CA LEU A 59 8.06 30.88 -27.78
C LEU A 59 6.74 31.41 -28.35
N PRO A 60 5.68 31.59 -27.53
CA PRO A 60 4.45 32.23 -27.96
C PRO A 60 4.65 33.65 -28.51
N ASP A 61 3.79 34.08 -29.42
CA ASP A 61 3.79 35.46 -29.92
C ASP A 61 3.64 36.46 -28.76
N GLY A 62 4.49 37.49 -28.73
CA GLY A 62 4.51 38.51 -27.67
C GLY A 62 5.18 38.09 -26.36
N TRP A 63 5.86 36.92 -26.29
CA TRP A 63 6.52 36.45 -25.07
C TRP A 63 7.52 37.45 -24.47
N TRP A 64 8.15 38.27 -25.31
CA TRP A 64 9.16 39.26 -24.92
C TRP A 64 8.60 40.65 -24.59
N ASP A 65 7.30 40.90 -24.79
CA ASP A 65 6.72 42.25 -24.71
C ASP A 65 6.79 42.84 -23.28
N TRP A 66 6.97 41.98 -22.28
CA TRP A 66 6.91 42.31 -20.84
C TRP A 66 7.90 41.49 -19.99
N ARG A 67 8.83 40.75 -20.62
CA ARG A 67 9.78 39.86 -19.94
C ARG A 67 11.23 40.24 -20.23
N GLU A 68 12.05 40.25 -19.18
CA GLU A 68 13.50 40.39 -19.34
C GLU A 68 14.13 39.11 -19.90
N LYS A 69 15.17 39.28 -20.71
CA LYS A 69 16.00 38.16 -21.18
C LYS A 69 16.69 37.52 -19.97
N PRO A 70 16.57 36.20 -19.77
CA PRO A 70 17.11 35.56 -18.60
C PRO A 70 18.64 35.57 -18.61
N LYS A 71 19.24 35.76 -17.42
CA LYS A 71 20.67 36.00 -17.20
C LYS A 71 21.39 34.80 -16.59
N ASN A 72 20.65 33.84 -16.04
CA ASN A 72 21.17 32.62 -15.42
C ASN A 72 20.26 31.42 -15.74
N ILE A 73 20.69 30.23 -15.33
CA ILE A 73 19.96 28.97 -15.60
C ILE A 73 18.62 28.90 -14.84
N ASP A 74 18.56 29.42 -13.61
CA ASP A 74 17.33 29.40 -12.81
C ASP A 74 16.22 30.23 -13.47
N GLU A 75 16.55 31.41 -13.98
CA GLU A 75 15.63 32.26 -14.74
C GLU A 75 15.20 31.60 -16.06
N ILE A 76 16.09 30.84 -16.70
CA ILE A 76 15.76 30.08 -17.92
C ILE A 76 14.76 28.98 -17.60
N ILE A 77 15.00 28.19 -16.55
CA ILE A 77 14.10 27.08 -16.19
C ILE A 77 12.74 27.63 -15.74
N ALA A 78 12.72 28.69 -14.93
CA ALA A 78 11.48 29.34 -14.51
C ALA A 78 10.64 29.80 -15.72
N GLN A 79 11.28 30.42 -16.72
CA GLN A 79 10.58 30.81 -17.94
C GLN A 79 10.11 29.61 -18.76
N LEU A 80 10.87 28.51 -18.83
CA LEU A 80 10.50 27.31 -19.58
C LEU A 80 9.27 26.59 -19.01
N VAL A 81 9.13 26.58 -17.68
CA VAL A 81 7.98 26.01 -16.97
C VAL A 81 6.71 26.82 -17.24
N GLU A 82 6.82 28.14 -17.34
CA GLU A 82 5.68 29.01 -17.58
C GLU A 82 5.13 28.98 -19.02
N ILE A 83 5.88 28.42 -19.98
CA ILE A 83 5.43 28.38 -21.38
C ILE A 83 4.26 27.39 -21.52
N PRO A 84 3.09 27.85 -21.99
CA PRO A 84 1.93 26.98 -22.20
C PRO A 84 2.22 25.88 -23.22
N HIS A 85 1.80 24.66 -22.94
CA HIS A 85 1.96 23.52 -23.85
C HIS A 85 0.75 22.59 -23.75
N ALA A 86 0.35 22.03 -24.90
CA ALA A 86 -0.84 21.18 -25.00
C ALA A 86 -0.57 19.69 -24.70
N ASN A 87 0.70 19.26 -24.80
CA ASN A 87 1.11 17.88 -24.58
C ASN A 87 2.26 17.83 -23.56
N PRO A 88 2.11 17.17 -22.40
CA PRO A 88 3.15 17.00 -21.39
C PRO A 88 4.43 16.33 -21.92
N ASP A 89 4.32 15.46 -22.93
CA ASP A 89 5.46 14.79 -23.58
C ASP A 89 6.25 15.71 -24.53
N ASN A 90 5.70 16.89 -24.80
CA ASN A 90 6.31 17.90 -25.66
C ASN A 90 6.43 19.24 -24.91
N SER A 91 6.74 19.18 -23.62
CA SER A 91 6.92 20.39 -22.83
C SER A 91 8.16 21.18 -23.30
N PRO A 92 8.13 22.52 -23.21
CA PRO A 92 9.26 23.38 -23.53
C PRO A 92 10.52 23.02 -22.73
N LEU A 93 10.34 22.56 -21.49
CA LEU A 93 11.42 22.07 -20.63
C LEU A 93 12.08 20.80 -21.20
N LEU A 94 11.30 19.82 -21.66
CA LEU A 94 11.85 18.59 -22.25
C LEU A 94 12.54 18.85 -23.59
N ASN A 95 11.96 19.72 -24.41
CA ASN A 95 12.59 20.18 -25.65
C ASN A 95 13.92 20.89 -25.38
N PHE A 96 13.98 21.68 -24.32
CA PHE A 96 15.21 22.33 -23.89
C PHE A 96 16.29 21.31 -23.48
N ILE A 97 15.93 20.30 -22.67
CA ILE A 97 16.85 19.20 -22.32
C ILE A 97 17.30 18.46 -23.59
N HIS A 98 16.38 18.14 -24.51
CA HIS A 98 16.71 17.49 -25.77
C HIS A 98 17.73 18.28 -26.58
N LEU A 99 17.55 19.59 -26.74
CA LEU A 99 18.50 20.45 -27.43
C LEU A 99 19.88 20.46 -26.77
N LEU A 100 19.96 20.42 -25.44
CA LEU A 100 21.23 20.33 -24.71
C LEU A 100 21.95 18.99 -24.95
N THR A 101 21.22 17.87 -25.06
CA THR A 101 21.85 16.57 -25.40
C THR A 101 22.51 16.56 -26.78
N GLN A 102 22.05 17.41 -27.70
CA GLN A 102 22.58 17.49 -29.06
C GLN A 102 23.75 18.48 -29.19
N ASP A 103 23.98 19.36 -28.20
CA ASP A 103 25.03 20.38 -28.31
C ASP A 103 26.42 19.83 -28.00
N LYS A 104 27.25 19.66 -29.03
CA LYS A 104 28.62 19.14 -28.92
C LYS A 104 29.58 20.03 -28.11
N SER A 105 29.20 21.26 -27.78
CA SER A 105 29.99 22.13 -26.89
C SER A 105 29.87 21.76 -25.41
N MET A 106 28.87 20.94 -25.05
CA MET A 106 28.72 20.42 -23.70
C MET A 106 29.55 19.16 -23.46
N GLU A 107 30.02 19.01 -22.22
CA GLU A 107 30.72 17.81 -21.77
C GLU A 107 29.88 16.54 -21.97
N GLN A 108 30.51 15.49 -22.48
CA GLN A 108 29.87 14.21 -22.80
C GLN A 108 29.08 13.63 -21.61
N ILE A 109 29.66 13.66 -20.41
CA ILE A 109 29.04 13.15 -19.18
C ILE A 109 27.74 13.89 -18.85
N LYS A 110 27.69 15.21 -19.08
CA LYS A 110 26.48 16.01 -18.85
C LYS A 110 25.40 15.66 -19.88
N ARG A 111 25.78 15.49 -21.14
CA ARG A 111 24.85 15.09 -22.21
C ARG A 111 24.26 13.70 -21.98
N GLU A 112 25.07 12.77 -21.48
CA GLU A 112 24.61 11.43 -21.11
C GLU A 112 23.63 11.48 -19.92
N LYS A 113 23.93 12.26 -18.87
CA LYS A 113 23.01 12.46 -17.75
C LYS A 113 21.69 13.10 -18.17
N LEU A 114 21.74 14.15 -19.00
CA LEU A 114 20.53 14.79 -19.54
C LEU A 114 19.73 13.85 -20.46
N GLY A 115 20.41 13.00 -21.24
CA GLY A 115 19.76 11.98 -22.06
C GLY A 115 19.11 10.88 -21.24
N GLN A 116 19.69 10.54 -20.09
CA GLN A 116 19.10 9.62 -19.13
C GLN A 116 17.82 10.21 -18.53
N LEU A 117 17.80 11.50 -18.17
CA LEU A 117 16.57 12.18 -17.72
C LEU A 117 15.42 12.10 -18.73
N LEU A 118 15.72 12.28 -20.03
CA LEU A 118 14.71 12.15 -21.09
C LEU A 118 14.19 10.72 -21.24
N THR A 119 15.07 9.75 -21.02
CA THR A 119 14.72 8.32 -21.11
C THR A 119 13.87 7.90 -19.93
N ASP A 120 14.26 8.31 -18.72
CA ASP A 120 13.52 8.04 -17.48
C ASP A 120 12.12 8.68 -17.55
N TYR A 121 12.02 9.92 -18.06
CA TYR A 121 10.74 10.58 -18.30
C TYR A 121 9.88 9.87 -19.37
N SER A 122 10.47 9.48 -20.51
CA SER A 122 9.73 8.80 -21.59
C SER A 122 9.28 7.38 -21.20
N VAL A 123 9.98 6.71 -20.28
CA VAL A 123 9.59 5.40 -19.73
C VAL A 123 8.44 5.56 -18.72
N GLU A 124 8.42 6.65 -17.94
CA GLU A 124 7.31 6.99 -17.05
C GLU A 124 6.04 7.46 -17.77
N THR A 125 6.14 8.06 -18.96
CA THR A 125 4.97 8.48 -19.76
C THR A 125 4.46 7.41 -20.71
N ASN A 126 5.33 6.60 -21.33
CA ASN A 126 4.90 5.46 -22.16
C ASN A 126 4.36 4.27 -21.35
N SER A 127 4.59 4.23 -20.03
CA SER A 127 3.92 3.28 -19.13
C SER A 127 2.49 3.67 -18.77
N LYS A 128 1.98 4.83 -19.22
CA LYS A 128 0.60 5.30 -18.97
C LYS A 128 -0.37 5.17 -20.15
N ILE A 129 0.04 4.59 -21.28
CA ILE A 129 -0.90 4.20 -22.34
C ILE A 129 -0.72 2.72 -22.66
N THR A 130 -1.10 1.85 -21.73
CA THR A 130 -1.74 0.55 -22.05
C THR A 130 -2.25 -0.15 -20.78
N SER A 131 -3.53 -0.49 -20.81
CA SER A 131 -4.33 -1.21 -19.80
C SER A 131 -4.69 -0.43 -18.53
N THR A 132 -6.01 -0.27 -18.33
CA THR A 132 -6.64 -0.08 -17.01
C THR A 132 -6.35 -1.32 -16.16
N GLN A 133 -5.11 -1.45 -15.68
CA GLN A 133 -4.78 -2.49 -14.72
C GLN A 133 -5.26 -2.00 -13.36
N THR A 134 -6.34 -2.58 -12.87
CA THR A 134 -6.88 -2.25 -11.55
C THR A 134 -5.80 -2.41 -10.50
N ARG A 135 -5.51 -1.33 -9.76
CA ARG A 135 -4.53 -1.36 -8.68
C ARG A 135 -5.04 -2.23 -7.54
N HIS A 136 -4.12 -2.75 -6.74
CA HIS A 136 -4.47 -3.45 -5.52
C HIS A 136 -4.06 -2.58 -4.34
N SER A 137 -5.03 -2.10 -3.58
CA SER A 137 -4.80 -1.27 -2.40
C SER A 137 -5.13 -2.04 -1.12
N TYR A 138 -4.52 -1.62 -0.01
CA TYR A 138 -4.72 -2.28 1.28
C TYR A 138 -4.95 -1.28 2.40
N LEU A 139 -6.05 -1.44 3.14
CA LEU A 139 -6.28 -0.78 4.41
C LEU A 139 -5.83 -1.73 5.53
N LEU A 140 -4.82 -1.34 6.29
CA LEU A 140 -4.26 -2.11 7.38
C LEU A 140 -4.74 -1.53 8.71
N ILE A 141 -5.58 -2.28 9.45
CA ILE A 141 -6.07 -1.88 10.77
C ILE A 141 -5.41 -2.75 11.82
N GLN A 142 -4.75 -2.16 12.80
CA GLN A 142 -4.07 -2.87 13.88
C GLN A 142 -4.82 -2.68 15.20
N LEU A 143 -5.26 -3.78 15.81
CA LEU A 143 -5.76 -3.82 17.18
C LEU A 143 -4.69 -4.34 18.12
N ARG A 144 -3.98 -3.43 18.78
CA ARG A 144 -2.87 -3.73 19.68
C ARG A 144 -3.36 -3.92 21.12
N PRO A 145 -3.05 -5.05 21.79
CA PRO A 145 -3.37 -5.24 23.19
C PRO A 145 -2.39 -4.48 24.11
N GLN A 146 -2.92 -3.92 25.19
CA GLN A 146 -2.17 -3.34 26.31
C GLN A 146 -2.42 -4.13 27.62
N ALA A 147 -1.61 -3.88 28.66
CA ALA A 147 -1.60 -4.63 29.92
C ALA A 147 -2.97 -4.81 30.62
N ASN A 148 -3.95 -3.95 30.34
CA ASN A 148 -5.29 -3.99 30.94
C ASN A 148 -6.35 -4.65 30.03
N ASN A 149 -5.95 -5.49 29.07
CA ASN A 149 -6.80 -6.05 28.01
C ASN A 149 -7.52 -5.01 27.13
N LYS A 150 -7.18 -3.74 27.26
CA LYS A 150 -7.62 -2.69 26.33
C LYS A 150 -6.91 -2.87 25.00
N LEU A 151 -7.66 -2.69 23.92
CA LEU A 151 -7.14 -2.66 22.57
C LEU A 151 -6.93 -1.20 22.16
N PHE A 152 -5.87 -0.95 21.40
CA PHE A 152 -5.58 0.33 20.77
C PHE A 152 -5.57 0.14 19.27
N LEU A 153 -6.19 1.06 18.56
CA LEU A 153 -6.32 1.04 17.11
C LEU A 153 -5.27 1.97 16.48
N LYS A 154 -4.60 1.46 15.45
CA LYS A 154 -3.76 2.23 14.53
C LYS A 154 -3.99 1.76 13.11
N ALA A 155 -3.88 2.64 12.12
CA ALA A 155 -4.15 2.28 10.73
C ALA A 155 -3.11 2.82 9.74
N TRP A 156 -2.97 2.11 8.62
CA TRP A 156 -2.14 2.51 7.48
C TRP A 156 -2.85 2.13 6.18
N PHE A 157 -2.50 2.83 5.12
CA PHE A 157 -2.96 2.56 3.78
C PHE A 157 -1.79 2.26 2.84
N ILE A 158 -1.97 1.27 1.98
CA ILE A 158 -1.09 0.99 0.85
C ILE A 158 -1.90 1.31 -0.41
N PRO A 159 -1.66 2.46 -1.07
CA PRO A 159 -2.36 2.82 -2.29
C PRO A 159 -2.07 1.87 -3.45
N ASP A 160 -0.83 1.37 -3.53
CA ASP A 160 -0.37 0.47 -4.58
C ASP A 160 0.66 -0.52 -4.02
N ASP A 161 0.32 -1.81 -4.04
CA ASP A 161 1.17 -2.89 -3.51
C ASP A 161 2.37 -3.22 -4.42
N THR A 162 2.50 -2.58 -5.58
CA THR A 162 3.69 -2.69 -6.45
C THR A 162 4.86 -1.84 -5.96
N ILE A 163 4.57 -0.77 -5.19
CA ILE A 163 5.60 0.12 -4.62
C ILE A 163 6.48 -0.67 -3.65
N GLN A 164 7.79 -0.67 -3.90
CA GLN A 164 8.76 -1.42 -3.07
C GLN A 164 9.31 -0.59 -1.91
N ASP A 165 9.41 0.73 -2.06
CA ASP A 165 9.95 1.59 -1.01
C ASP A 165 8.98 1.64 0.19
N PRO A 166 9.40 1.25 1.40
CA PRO A 166 8.49 1.21 2.55
C PRO A 166 7.96 2.58 2.98
N TRP A 167 8.72 3.67 2.79
CA TRP A 167 8.31 5.01 3.21
C TRP A 167 7.25 5.59 2.28
N GLU A 168 7.34 5.26 0.99
CA GLU A 168 6.33 5.62 0.01
C GLU A 168 5.12 4.69 0.07
N ARG A 169 5.34 3.39 0.31
CA ARG A 169 4.31 2.35 0.27
C ARG A 169 3.29 2.46 1.39
N PHE A 170 3.71 2.76 2.62
CA PHE A 170 2.82 2.78 3.79
C PHE A 170 2.46 4.22 4.17
N LYS A 171 1.21 4.60 3.97
CA LYS A 171 0.67 5.90 4.37
C LYS A 171 -0.01 5.77 5.74
N PRO A 172 0.50 6.40 6.81
CA PRO A 172 -0.19 6.36 8.10
C PRO A 172 -1.54 7.07 7.99
N LEU A 173 -2.59 6.47 8.53
CA LEU A 173 -3.92 7.10 8.57
C LEU A 173 -4.13 7.78 9.93
N THR A 174 -4.84 8.91 9.90
CA THR A 174 -5.21 9.67 11.08
C THR A 174 -6.42 9.02 11.74
N VAL A 175 -6.21 8.44 12.92
CA VAL A 175 -7.30 7.91 13.76
C VAL A 175 -7.81 8.97 14.74
N ASP A 176 -6.96 9.93 15.09
CA ASP A 176 -7.22 11.11 15.90
C ASP A 176 -6.15 12.16 15.56
N GLU A 177 -6.51 13.44 15.51
CA GLU A 177 -5.59 14.53 15.13
C GLU A 177 -4.43 14.71 16.13
N GLN A 178 -4.63 14.31 17.38
CA GLN A 178 -3.68 14.53 18.47
C GLN A 178 -2.88 13.27 18.81
N GLN A 179 -3.40 12.09 18.48
CA GLN A 179 -2.82 10.81 18.87
C GLN A 179 -2.67 9.85 17.68
N PRO A 180 -1.48 9.23 17.51
CA PRO A 180 -1.23 8.28 16.41
C PRO A 180 -1.90 6.92 16.62
N GLU A 181 -2.51 6.68 17.77
CA GLU A 181 -3.32 5.50 18.10
C GLU A 181 -4.36 5.89 19.15
N ILE A 182 -5.55 5.27 19.11
CA ILE A 182 -6.65 5.53 20.04
C ILE A 182 -7.10 4.26 20.75
N PRO A 183 -7.69 4.34 21.95
CA PRO A 183 -8.40 3.20 22.53
C PRO A 183 -9.49 2.72 21.57
N PHE A 184 -9.55 1.41 21.33
CA PHE A 184 -10.60 0.82 20.52
C PHE A 184 -11.91 0.75 21.31
N VAL A 185 -12.94 1.43 20.80
CA VAL A 185 -14.29 1.47 21.35
C VAL A 185 -15.24 0.93 20.28
N PRO A 186 -15.85 -0.26 20.46
CA PRO A 186 -16.72 -0.87 19.45
C PRO A 186 -17.87 0.02 18.98
N GLU A 187 -18.37 0.90 19.86
CA GLU A 187 -19.49 1.79 19.56
C GLU A 187 -19.09 2.94 18.61
N GLU A 188 -17.80 3.32 18.59
CA GLU A 188 -17.26 4.36 17.69
C GLU A 188 -16.77 3.79 16.37
N LEU A 189 -16.76 2.45 16.25
CA LEU A 189 -16.25 1.72 15.11
C LEU A 189 -16.87 2.16 13.76
N PRO A 190 -18.20 2.33 13.63
CA PRO A 190 -18.80 2.71 12.35
C PRO A 190 -18.27 4.06 11.84
N GLN A 191 -18.22 5.07 12.71
CA GLN A 191 -17.69 6.39 12.35
C GLN A 191 -16.20 6.32 12.01
N LEU A 192 -15.44 5.56 12.79
CA LEU A 192 -14.00 5.40 12.58
C LEU A 192 -13.70 4.72 11.24
N LEU A 193 -14.43 3.65 10.89
CA LEU A 193 -14.29 2.98 9.60
C LEU A 193 -14.62 3.92 8.44
N GLY A 194 -15.74 4.67 8.53
CA GLY A 194 -16.10 5.67 7.53
C GLY A 194 -14.98 6.69 7.33
N ASN A 195 -14.42 7.23 8.41
CA ASN A 195 -13.32 8.20 8.34
C ASN A 195 -12.03 7.60 7.73
N LEU A 196 -11.69 6.35 8.06
CA LEU A 196 -10.50 5.69 7.51
C LEU A 196 -10.66 5.39 6.01
N LEU A 197 -11.85 4.92 5.60
CA LEU A 197 -12.15 4.67 4.19
C LEU A 197 -12.23 5.98 3.40
N GLY A 198 -12.81 7.03 3.97
CA GLY A 198 -12.79 8.39 3.41
C GLY A 198 -11.36 8.86 3.12
N GLN A 199 -10.46 8.76 4.11
CA GLN A 199 -9.03 9.05 3.88
C GLN A 199 -8.42 8.22 2.74
N CYS A 200 -8.70 6.92 2.69
CA CYS A 200 -8.21 6.06 1.61
C CYS A 200 -8.69 6.54 0.23
N PHE A 201 -9.98 6.80 0.06
CA PHE A 201 -10.58 7.11 -1.23
C PHE A 201 -10.40 8.57 -1.66
N GLU A 202 -10.58 9.51 -0.74
CA GLU A 202 -10.55 10.94 -1.02
C GLU A 202 -9.11 11.48 -1.05
N GLU A 203 -8.29 11.17 -0.05
CA GLU A 203 -6.95 11.75 0.06
C GLU A 203 -5.93 11.02 -0.82
N TYR A 204 -5.91 9.68 -0.77
CA TYR A 204 -4.85 8.89 -1.40
C TYR A 204 -5.20 8.32 -2.77
N LEU A 205 -6.44 7.87 -2.99
CA LEU A 205 -6.84 7.28 -4.28
C LEU A 205 -7.39 8.32 -5.25
N GLN A 206 -8.03 9.39 -4.78
CA GLN A 206 -8.54 10.50 -5.60
C GLN A 206 -9.35 10.01 -6.82
N GLY A 207 -10.25 9.05 -6.60
CA GLY A 207 -11.11 8.47 -7.64
C GLY A 207 -10.43 7.44 -8.56
N GLN A 208 -9.17 7.06 -8.33
CA GLN A 208 -8.52 6.01 -9.10
C GLN A 208 -9.12 4.62 -8.78
N PRO A 209 -9.41 3.79 -9.79
CA PRO A 209 -9.99 2.48 -9.58
C PRO A 209 -9.00 1.55 -8.86
N THR A 210 -9.49 0.83 -7.85
CA THR A 210 -8.68 -0.13 -7.09
C THR A 210 -9.51 -1.31 -6.57
N GLU A 211 -8.84 -2.44 -6.37
CA GLU A 211 -9.32 -3.54 -5.56
C GLU A 211 -8.81 -3.39 -4.12
N LEU A 212 -9.65 -2.86 -3.23
CA LEU A 212 -9.32 -2.67 -1.83
C LEU A 212 -9.42 -3.99 -1.05
N THR A 213 -8.37 -4.31 -0.30
CA THR A 213 -8.36 -5.37 0.73
C THR A 213 -8.15 -4.76 2.11
N ILE A 214 -9.03 -5.07 3.06
CA ILE A 214 -8.90 -4.66 4.46
C ILE A 214 -8.23 -5.81 5.23
N GLU A 215 -7.04 -5.55 5.78
CA GLU A 215 -6.32 -6.48 6.63
C GLU A 215 -6.36 -6.04 8.10
N ILE A 216 -6.93 -6.88 8.95
CA ILE A 216 -7.14 -6.54 10.36
C ILE A 216 -6.20 -7.38 11.22
N PHE A 217 -5.20 -6.74 11.84
CA PHE A 217 -4.28 -7.37 12.77
C PHE A 217 -4.93 -7.50 14.14
N LEU A 218 -5.27 -8.74 14.51
CA LEU A 218 -5.94 -9.06 15.76
C LEU A 218 -4.99 -9.78 16.72
N PRO A 219 -5.13 -9.57 18.04
CA PRO A 219 -4.56 -10.47 19.04
C PRO A 219 -5.01 -11.91 18.78
N ARG A 220 -4.15 -12.88 19.11
CA ARG A 220 -4.37 -14.29 18.77
C ARG A 220 -5.73 -14.80 19.23
N ASP A 221 -6.13 -14.49 20.45
CA ASP A 221 -7.42 -14.90 21.04
C ASP A 221 -8.64 -14.25 20.39
N ARG A 222 -8.44 -13.18 19.62
CA ARG A 222 -9.45 -12.41 18.89
C ARG A 222 -9.47 -12.73 17.38
N LEU A 223 -8.61 -13.63 16.89
CA LEU A 223 -8.57 -13.97 15.46
C LEU A 223 -9.89 -14.54 14.91
N HIS A 224 -10.78 -15.01 15.79
CA HIS A 224 -12.10 -15.55 15.46
C HIS A 224 -13.22 -14.50 15.52
N ASP A 225 -12.92 -13.24 15.87
CA ASP A 225 -13.90 -12.16 15.89
C ASP A 225 -14.53 -11.96 14.49
N GLU A 226 -15.79 -11.54 14.45
CA GLU A 226 -16.56 -11.28 13.22
C GLU A 226 -16.25 -9.92 12.62
N VAL A 227 -14.96 -9.66 12.37
CA VAL A 227 -14.51 -8.37 11.88
C VAL A 227 -14.95 -8.08 10.45
N GLU A 228 -15.22 -9.13 9.66
CA GLU A 228 -15.83 -8.98 8.35
C GLU A 228 -17.26 -8.47 8.41
N LYS A 229 -17.96 -8.57 9.55
CA LYS A 229 -19.32 -8.04 9.73
C LYS A 229 -19.33 -6.60 10.27
N TRP A 230 -18.17 -5.96 10.36
CA TRP A 230 -18.14 -4.54 10.72
C TRP A 230 -18.85 -3.73 9.65
N SER A 231 -19.55 -2.69 10.08
CA SER A 231 -20.32 -1.84 9.20
C SER A 231 -20.07 -0.36 9.47
N TYR A 232 -20.35 0.46 8.46
CA TYR A 232 -20.27 1.91 8.53
C TYR A 232 -21.37 2.53 7.66
N PRO A 233 -21.91 3.71 8.04
CA PRO A 233 -22.87 4.41 7.19
C PRO A 233 -22.15 5.03 5.98
N ASP A 234 -22.71 4.88 4.79
CA ASP A 234 -22.31 5.68 3.63
C ASP A 234 -22.86 7.11 3.68
N GLU A 235 -22.58 7.91 2.64
CA GLU A 235 -23.05 9.30 2.53
C GLU A 235 -24.58 9.43 2.48
N GLU A 236 -25.28 8.39 2.02
CA GLU A 236 -26.75 8.35 1.96
C GLU A 236 -27.37 7.76 3.23
N GLY A 237 -26.54 7.28 4.16
CA GLY A 237 -26.95 6.70 5.44
C GLY A 237 -27.30 5.21 5.38
N PHE A 238 -26.95 4.50 4.30
CA PHE A 238 -27.04 3.04 4.24
C PHE A 238 -25.90 2.40 5.04
N ASP A 239 -26.22 1.35 5.79
CA ASP A 239 -25.23 0.60 6.54
C ASP A 239 -24.49 -0.37 5.61
N ILE A 240 -23.20 -0.11 5.38
CA ILE A 240 -22.34 -0.88 4.48
C ILE A 240 -21.53 -1.89 5.30
N ASN A 241 -21.74 -3.18 5.05
CA ASN A 241 -20.94 -4.25 5.63
C ASN A 241 -19.61 -4.41 4.87
N ILE A 242 -18.48 -4.31 5.58
CA ILE A 242 -17.18 -4.34 4.92
C ILE A 242 -16.81 -5.68 4.29
N GLY A 243 -17.34 -6.79 4.81
CA GLY A 243 -17.08 -8.14 4.29
C GLY A 243 -17.85 -8.46 3.02
N GLU A 244 -18.95 -7.75 2.78
CA GLU A 244 -19.75 -7.81 1.56
C GLU A 244 -19.18 -6.87 0.49
N GLU A 245 -18.72 -5.68 0.89
CA GLU A 245 -18.22 -4.65 -0.03
C GLU A 245 -16.74 -4.85 -0.41
N TYR A 246 -15.90 -5.28 0.54
CA TYR A 246 -14.44 -5.39 0.36
C TYR A 246 -13.91 -6.79 0.65
N ARG A 247 -12.69 -7.06 0.19
CA ARG A 247 -11.96 -8.25 0.61
C ARG A 247 -11.50 -8.03 2.06
N VAL A 248 -11.96 -8.83 3.01
CA VAL A 248 -11.56 -8.71 4.42
C VAL A 248 -10.82 -9.96 4.88
N VAL A 249 -9.61 -9.77 5.41
CA VAL A 249 -8.76 -10.84 5.95
C VAL A 249 -8.25 -10.50 7.35
N VAL A 250 -8.06 -11.53 8.18
CA VAL A 250 -7.48 -11.39 9.51
C VAL A 250 -5.99 -11.71 9.51
N ARG A 251 -5.24 -11.03 10.37
CA ARG A 251 -3.78 -11.18 10.52
C ARG A 251 -3.41 -11.30 11.99
N SER A 252 -2.38 -12.07 12.31
CA SER A 252 -1.95 -12.23 13.71
C SER A 252 -1.06 -11.08 14.15
N TYR A 253 -1.52 -10.31 15.13
CA TYR A 253 -0.75 -9.23 15.75
C TYR A 253 0.57 -9.75 16.37
N GLU A 254 0.58 -10.94 16.97
CA GLU A 254 1.77 -11.53 17.60
C GLU A 254 2.92 -11.76 16.62
N ARG A 255 2.64 -11.92 15.33
CA ARG A 255 3.69 -12.11 14.31
C ARG A 255 4.49 -10.84 14.07
N LEU A 256 3.89 -9.67 14.28
CA LEU A 256 4.59 -8.39 14.21
C LEU A 256 5.72 -8.30 15.24
N LYS A 257 5.53 -8.85 16.44
CA LYS A 257 6.53 -8.86 17.52
C LYS A 257 7.69 -9.84 17.29
N LYS A 258 7.53 -10.81 16.40
CA LYS A 258 8.39 -12.00 16.30
C LYS A 258 9.08 -12.16 14.95
N LEU A 259 9.13 -11.11 14.15
CA LEU A 259 9.71 -11.14 12.80
C LEU A 259 11.12 -11.72 12.72
N ARG A 260 11.96 -11.45 13.74
CA ARG A 260 13.38 -11.87 13.80
C ARG A 260 13.60 -13.18 14.55
N THR A 261 12.55 -13.83 15.01
CA THR A 261 12.63 -15.11 15.71
C THR A 261 12.57 -16.29 14.74
N GLN A 262 12.84 -17.50 15.22
CA GLN A 262 12.64 -18.74 14.46
C GLN A 262 11.19 -18.89 13.94
N GLN A 263 10.20 -18.43 14.70
CA GLN A 263 8.82 -18.43 14.21
C GLN A 263 8.64 -17.48 13.01
N GLY A 264 9.33 -16.34 13.03
CA GLY A 264 9.38 -15.39 11.91
C GLY A 264 10.05 -15.98 10.67
N SER A 265 11.08 -16.83 10.81
CA SER A 265 11.70 -17.51 9.67
C SER A 265 10.76 -18.55 9.05
N TYR A 266 10.05 -19.36 9.86
CA TYR A 266 9.06 -20.31 9.35
C TYR A 266 7.92 -19.63 8.60
N TRP A 267 7.43 -18.51 9.14
CA TRP A 267 6.40 -17.72 8.50
C TRP A 267 6.85 -17.21 7.12
N ARG A 268 8.06 -16.64 7.01
CA ARG A 268 8.62 -16.19 5.72
C ARG A 268 8.84 -17.33 4.74
N GLU A 269 9.30 -18.49 5.23
CA GLU A 269 9.50 -19.67 4.39
C GLU A 269 8.18 -20.21 3.85
N ASN A 270 7.16 -20.36 4.69
CA ASN A 270 5.84 -20.79 4.26
C ASN A 270 5.19 -19.79 3.30
N TRP A 271 5.40 -18.49 3.50
CA TRP A 271 4.95 -17.49 2.54
C TRP A 271 5.65 -17.61 1.19
N LYS A 272 6.95 -17.93 1.16
CA LYS A 272 7.65 -18.23 -0.11
C LYS A 272 7.01 -19.42 -0.82
N LYS A 273 6.63 -20.48 -0.09
CA LYS A 273 5.93 -21.64 -0.65
C LYS A 273 4.56 -21.26 -1.21
N VAL A 274 3.78 -20.44 -0.49
CA VAL A 274 2.51 -19.87 -0.99
C VAL A 274 2.72 -19.14 -2.32
N LYS A 275 3.78 -18.31 -2.43
CA LYS A 275 4.07 -17.59 -3.67
C LYS A 275 4.43 -18.51 -4.85
N LEU A 276 4.97 -19.71 -4.59
CA LEU A 276 5.29 -20.67 -5.65
C LEU A 276 4.04 -21.27 -6.30
N ILE A 277 2.93 -21.36 -5.56
CA ILE A 277 1.65 -21.89 -6.05
C ILE A 277 0.57 -20.81 -6.18
N TRP A 278 0.97 -19.53 -6.18
CA TRP A 278 0.04 -18.39 -6.07
C TRP A 278 -1.02 -18.35 -7.18
N LYS A 279 -0.60 -18.68 -8.40
CA LYS A 279 -1.44 -18.69 -9.61
C LYS A 279 -2.02 -20.07 -9.92
N ASP A 280 -1.66 -21.06 -9.12
CA ASP A 280 -2.08 -22.45 -9.30
C ASP A 280 -3.12 -22.82 -8.24
N THR A 281 -3.92 -23.84 -8.54
CA THR A 281 -4.78 -24.47 -7.54
C THR A 281 -3.92 -25.26 -6.56
N PRO A 282 -4.10 -25.09 -5.23
CA PRO A 282 -3.36 -25.88 -4.25
C PRO A 282 -3.72 -27.36 -4.35
N CYS A 283 -2.71 -28.23 -4.42
CA CYS A 283 -2.93 -29.68 -4.34
C CYS A 283 -3.32 -30.09 -2.92
N GLU A 284 -4.00 -31.24 -2.76
CA GLU A 284 -4.38 -31.78 -1.43
C GLU A 284 -3.19 -31.89 -0.47
N GLU A 285 -2.00 -32.24 -0.98
CA GLU A 285 -0.77 -32.32 -0.18
C GLU A 285 -0.35 -31.00 0.46
N ASN A 286 -0.84 -29.86 -0.05
CA ASN A 286 -0.57 -28.53 0.48
C ASN A 286 -1.56 -28.09 1.56
N ILE A 287 -2.63 -28.85 1.77
CA ILE A 287 -3.77 -28.51 2.61
C ILE A 287 -3.83 -29.45 3.82
N THR A 288 -3.77 -28.89 5.02
CA THR A 288 -4.19 -29.60 6.24
C THR A 288 -5.68 -29.40 6.42
N THR A 289 -6.46 -30.46 6.60
CA THR A 289 -7.89 -30.34 6.98
C THR A 289 -8.12 -30.81 8.41
N VAL A 290 -8.78 -29.98 9.21
CA VAL A 290 -9.30 -30.33 10.55
C VAL A 290 -10.82 -30.41 10.46
N SER A 291 -11.34 -31.63 10.40
CA SER A 291 -12.78 -31.91 10.28
C SER A 291 -13.45 -32.29 11.60
N GLN A 292 -12.67 -32.49 12.66
CA GLN A 292 -13.17 -32.85 13.99
C GLN A 292 -12.39 -32.14 15.07
N ALA A 293 -13.06 -31.83 16.18
CA ALA A 293 -12.46 -31.15 17.33
C ALA A 293 -11.51 -32.03 18.17
N CYS A 294 -11.00 -33.13 17.62
CA CYS A 294 -10.09 -34.05 18.28
C CYS A 294 -8.75 -34.08 17.51
N PHE A 295 -7.81 -33.25 17.91
CA PHE A 295 -6.46 -33.22 17.33
C PHE A 295 -5.40 -33.06 18.41
N ASN A 296 -4.23 -33.66 18.19
CA ASN A 296 -3.06 -33.46 19.02
C ASN A 296 -2.31 -32.19 18.58
N LEU A 297 -2.07 -31.26 19.50
CA LEU A 297 -1.38 -29.99 19.23
C LEU A 297 -0.01 -30.19 18.56
N ASN A 298 0.78 -31.16 19.01
CA ASN A 298 2.14 -31.38 18.51
C ASN A 298 2.13 -32.02 17.12
N GLU A 299 1.20 -32.92 16.85
CA GLU A 299 1.02 -33.53 15.54
C GLU A 299 0.52 -32.51 14.53
N LEU A 300 -0.49 -31.72 14.89
CA LEU A 300 -1.00 -30.64 14.06
C LEU A 300 0.11 -29.64 13.70
N ARG A 301 0.90 -29.21 14.69
CA ARG A 301 2.06 -28.34 14.45
C ARG A 301 3.04 -28.96 13.44
N LYS A 302 3.33 -30.26 13.53
CA LYS A 302 4.25 -30.93 12.59
C LYS A 302 3.69 -30.98 11.16
N LEU A 303 2.39 -31.19 11.01
CA LEU A 303 1.70 -31.14 9.72
C LEU A 303 1.78 -29.73 9.11
N LEU A 304 1.46 -28.71 9.92
CA LEU A 304 1.48 -27.31 9.52
C LEU A 304 2.86 -26.72 9.20
N LEU A 305 3.95 -27.36 9.62
CA LEU A 305 5.31 -26.99 9.19
C LEU A 305 5.61 -27.44 7.75
N LYS A 306 4.89 -28.44 7.26
CA LYS A 306 5.05 -28.99 5.90
C LYS A 306 4.05 -28.38 4.93
N GLN A 307 2.81 -28.21 5.39
CA GLN A 307 1.68 -27.73 4.61
C GLN A 307 1.50 -26.21 4.77
N ILE A 308 0.88 -25.59 3.78
CA ILE A 308 0.84 -24.12 3.65
C ILE A 308 -0.55 -23.53 3.89
N VAL A 309 -1.59 -24.32 3.64
CA VAL A 309 -2.99 -23.97 3.87
C VAL A 309 -3.55 -24.87 4.98
N LEU A 310 -4.32 -24.28 5.89
CA LEU A 310 -5.12 -25.00 6.87
C LEU A 310 -6.59 -24.71 6.64
N LYS A 311 -7.39 -25.77 6.44
CA LYS A 311 -8.84 -25.72 6.36
C LYS A 311 -9.43 -26.30 7.65
N VAL A 312 -10.35 -25.58 8.30
CA VAL A 312 -11.03 -26.05 9.51
C VAL A 312 -12.53 -26.08 9.29
N CYS A 313 -13.11 -27.27 9.38
CA CYS A 313 -14.51 -27.54 9.00
C CYS A 313 -15.44 -27.82 10.18
N CYS A 314 -14.95 -27.70 11.41
CA CYS A 314 -15.70 -28.01 12.61
C CYS A 314 -15.66 -26.87 13.63
N THR A 315 -16.64 -26.84 14.51
CA THR A 315 -16.65 -25.95 15.67
C THR A 315 -15.67 -26.42 16.71
N LEU A 316 -15.01 -25.45 17.36
CA LEU A 316 -14.02 -25.69 18.39
C LEU A 316 -14.42 -24.99 19.68
N SER A 317 -14.34 -25.70 20.80
CA SER A 317 -14.38 -25.10 22.12
C SER A 317 -13.24 -24.09 22.30
N ASN A 318 -13.35 -23.21 23.29
CA ASN A 318 -12.32 -22.19 23.56
C ASN A 318 -10.92 -22.80 23.77
N SER A 319 -10.82 -23.96 24.46
CA SER A 319 -9.54 -24.64 24.67
C SER A 319 -8.97 -25.20 23.36
N GLN A 320 -9.79 -25.89 22.57
CA GLN A 320 -9.35 -26.45 21.28
C GLN A 320 -8.95 -25.34 20.31
N ARG A 321 -9.70 -24.23 20.29
CA ARG A 321 -9.37 -23.06 19.48
C ARG A 321 -8.05 -22.43 19.91
N ALA A 322 -7.81 -22.29 21.20
CA ALA A 322 -6.52 -21.82 21.71
C ALA A 322 -5.36 -22.72 21.26
N ASP A 323 -5.54 -24.04 21.26
CA ASP A 323 -4.55 -25.00 20.78
C ASP A 323 -4.31 -24.87 19.27
N LEU A 324 -5.37 -24.82 18.48
CA LEU A 324 -5.29 -24.59 17.03
C LEU A 324 -4.49 -23.32 16.72
N LEU A 325 -4.81 -22.21 17.36
CA LEU A 325 -4.16 -20.92 17.14
C LEU A 325 -2.69 -20.93 17.61
N ARG A 326 -2.36 -21.70 18.67
CA ARG A 326 -0.96 -21.94 19.06
C ARG A 326 -0.20 -22.73 17.98
N ALA A 327 -0.82 -23.75 17.37
CA ALA A 327 -0.22 -24.51 16.28
C ALA A 327 0.04 -23.62 15.05
N ILE A 328 -0.97 -22.87 14.61
CA ILE A 328 -0.90 -21.91 13.48
C ILE A 328 0.23 -20.89 13.69
N HIS A 329 0.28 -20.28 14.88
CA HIS A 329 1.32 -19.31 15.20
C HIS A 329 2.70 -19.95 15.22
N SER A 330 2.85 -21.11 15.87
CA SER A 330 4.15 -21.77 16.00
C SER A 330 4.69 -22.35 14.70
N ALA A 331 3.83 -22.79 13.80
CA ALA A 331 4.23 -23.38 12.52
C ALA A 331 4.45 -22.32 11.42
N GLY A 332 4.04 -21.07 11.66
CA GLY A 332 4.12 -20.03 10.64
C GLY A 332 3.15 -20.26 9.48
N THR A 333 2.01 -20.91 9.72
CA THR A 333 0.97 -21.15 8.69
C THR A 333 0.41 -19.83 8.19
N ALA A 334 0.54 -19.56 6.89
CA ALA A 334 0.22 -18.25 6.34
C ALA A 334 -1.25 -18.09 5.95
N ILE A 335 -1.89 -19.17 5.50
CA ILE A 335 -3.27 -19.17 5.04
C ILE A 335 -4.07 -20.14 5.90
N VAL A 336 -5.13 -19.64 6.51
CA VAL A 336 -6.10 -20.48 7.23
C VAL A 336 -7.49 -20.05 6.80
N LEU A 337 -8.31 -21.02 6.41
CA LEU A 337 -9.72 -20.83 6.08
C LEU A 337 -10.54 -21.66 7.07
N TRP A 338 -11.42 -21.04 7.83
CA TRP A 338 -12.28 -21.76 8.77
C TRP A 338 -13.71 -21.25 8.79
N SER A 339 -14.63 -22.14 9.15
CA SER A 339 -16.00 -21.77 9.48
C SER A 339 -16.17 -21.60 10.99
N ARG A 340 -16.97 -20.62 11.41
CA ARG A 340 -17.39 -20.46 12.81
C ARG A 340 -18.46 -21.47 13.25
N CYS A 341 -19.00 -22.25 12.31
CA CYS A 341 -20.01 -23.28 12.55
C CYS A 341 -19.56 -24.65 11.99
N GLU A 342 -20.35 -25.68 12.26
CA GLU A 342 -20.13 -27.01 11.68
C GLU A 342 -20.49 -26.96 10.20
N VAL A 343 -19.53 -27.23 9.33
CA VAL A 343 -19.72 -27.09 7.88
C VAL A 343 -20.82 -28.00 7.36
N ASN A 344 -20.96 -29.20 7.92
CA ASN A 344 -22.01 -30.14 7.56
C ASN A 344 -23.43 -29.65 7.89
N ASN A 345 -23.56 -28.60 8.70
CA ASN A 345 -24.85 -27.98 9.04
C ASN A 345 -25.19 -26.80 8.12
N LEU A 346 -24.30 -26.41 7.21
CA LEU A 346 -24.52 -25.32 6.26
C LEU A 346 -25.30 -25.79 5.05
N HIS A 347 -26.08 -24.88 4.46
CA HIS A 347 -26.85 -25.18 3.23
C HIS A 347 -25.96 -25.40 2.01
N ASN A 348 -24.84 -24.68 1.93
CA ASN A 348 -23.89 -24.72 0.83
C ASN A 348 -22.51 -25.22 1.31
N ALA A 349 -22.51 -26.30 2.10
CA ALA A 349 -21.29 -26.92 2.63
C ALA A 349 -20.25 -27.27 1.55
N VAL A 350 -20.72 -27.65 0.35
CA VAL A 350 -19.86 -27.99 -0.81
C VAL A 350 -19.02 -26.79 -1.25
N ASP A 351 -19.52 -25.57 -1.08
CA ASP A 351 -18.82 -24.36 -1.49
C ASP A 351 -17.53 -24.13 -0.71
N PHE A 352 -17.36 -24.76 0.45
CA PHE A 352 -16.13 -24.60 1.22
C PHE A 352 -14.95 -25.31 0.54
N ASP A 353 -15.18 -26.47 -0.06
CA ASP A 353 -14.12 -27.18 -0.78
C ASP A 353 -13.75 -26.46 -2.08
N THR A 354 -14.75 -25.93 -2.80
CA THR A 354 -14.56 -25.23 -4.08
C THR A 354 -13.72 -23.96 -3.96
N LEU A 355 -13.72 -23.30 -2.79
CA LEU A 355 -12.84 -22.15 -2.51
C LEU A 355 -11.35 -22.47 -2.70
N LEU A 356 -10.93 -23.72 -2.44
CA LEU A 356 -9.54 -24.17 -2.57
C LEU A 356 -9.28 -24.92 -3.90
N GLU A 357 -10.28 -25.05 -4.78
CA GLU A 357 -10.13 -25.60 -6.13
C GLU A 357 -9.71 -24.53 -7.16
N ARG A 358 -9.61 -23.27 -6.72
CA ARG A 358 -9.22 -22.11 -7.52
C ARG A 358 -7.80 -21.63 -7.17
N PRO A 359 -7.17 -20.82 -8.04
CA PRO A 359 -5.89 -20.20 -7.73
C PRO A 359 -5.90 -19.43 -6.40
N LEU A 360 -4.85 -19.56 -5.60
CA LEU A 360 -4.79 -18.89 -4.28
C LEU A 360 -4.94 -17.37 -4.38
N GLN A 361 -4.45 -16.76 -5.46
CA GLN A 361 -4.60 -15.31 -5.68
C GLN A 361 -6.06 -14.83 -5.75
N GLU A 362 -7.00 -15.72 -6.08
CA GLU A 362 -8.44 -15.42 -6.14
C GLU A 362 -9.15 -15.64 -4.80
N LEU A 363 -8.51 -16.31 -3.82
CA LEU A 363 -9.19 -16.81 -2.62
C LEU A 363 -9.90 -15.71 -1.83
N SER A 364 -9.27 -14.55 -1.63
CA SER A 364 -9.88 -13.45 -0.89
C SER A 364 -11.07 -12.82 -1.64
N ALA A 365 -11.05 -12.82 -2.98
CA ALA A 365 -12.17 -12.38 -3.80
C ALA A 365 -13.33 -13.38 -3.71
N LEU A 366 -13.04 -14.68 -3.80
CA LEU A 366 -14.05 -15.74 -3.68
C LEU A 366 -14.72 -15.75 -2.30
N VAL A 367 -13.95 -15.49 -1.23
CA VAL A 367 -14.49 -15.35 0.13
C VAL A 367 -15.41 -14.13 0.25
N LYS A 368 -15.06 -13.00 -0.40
CA LYS A 368 -15.95 -11.82 -0.50
C LYS A 368 -17.25 -12.19 -1.22
N GLU A 369 -17.16 -12.85 -2.38
CA GLU A 369 -18.35 -13.26 -3.16
C GLU A 369 -19.27 -14.18 -2.35
N GLN A 370 -18.70 -15.12 -1.59
CA GLN A 370 -19.47 -15.98 -0.68
C GLN A 370 -20.19 -15.18 0.40
N ARG A 371 -19.57 -14.14 0.96
CA ARG A 371 -20.20 -13.24 1.95
C ARG A 371 -21.33 -12.43 1.33
N PHE A 372 -21.09 -11.84 0.17
CA PHE A 372 -22.07 -11.05 -0.56
C PHE A 372 -23.31 -11.87 -0.96
N ALA A 373 -23.13 -13.15 -1.31
CA ALA A 373 -24.22 -14.03 -1.70
C ALA A 373 -24.98 -14.67 -0.52
N ALA A 374 -24.55 -14.45 0.73
CA ALA A 374 -25.09 -15.15 1.90
C ALA A 374 -26.33 -14.42 2.46
N ASP A 375 -27.52 -14.88 2.08
CA ASP A 375 -28.78 -14.30 2.54
C ASP A 375 -29.26 -14.88 3.88
N ARG A 376 -28.91 -16.13 4.17
CA ARG A 376 -29.38 -16.85 5.37
C ARG A 376 -28.24 -17.06 6.34
N ASP A 377 -28.56 -17.07 7.62
CA ASP A 377 -27.60 -17.37 8.68
C ASP A 377 -26.89 -18.73 8.45
N GLN A 378 -27.54 -19.73 7.85
CA GLN A 378 -26.91 -21.03 7.56
C GLN A 378 -26.14 -21.09 6.23
N ASP A 379 -25.92 -19.96 5.56
CA ASP A 379 -25.07 -19.89 4.38
C ASP A 379 -23.61 -19.67 4.78
N LEU A 380 -22.68 -20.32 4.07
CA LEU A 380 -21.25 -20.39 4.39
C LEU A 380 -20.62 -19.00 4.55
N GLY A 381 -20.97 -18.04 3.69
CA GLY A 381 -20.44 -16.68 3.72
C GLY A 381 -20.54 -16.00 5.08
N ASN A 382 -21.63 -16.24 5.82
CA ASN A 382 -21.89 -15.65 7.14
C ASN A 382 -20.96 -16.18 8.25
N HIS A 383 -20.23 -17.26 7.99
CA HIS A 383 -19.37 -17.95 8.96
C HIS A 383 -17.90 -18.03 8.54
N LEU A 384 -17.55 -17.58 7.33
CA LEU A 384 -16.20 -17.72 6.78
C LEU A 384 -15.20 -16.73 7.39
N VAL A 385 -14.07 -17.27 7.83
CA VAL A 385 -12.90 -16.51 8.27
C VAL A 385 -11.71 -16.88 7.41
N LEU A 386 -11.05 -15.86 6.87
CA LEU A 386 -9.81 -16.00 6.12
C LEU A 386 -8.68 -15.31 6.87
N LEU A 387 -7.76 -16.10 7.45
CA LEU A 387 -6.46 -15.62 7.89
C LEU A 387 -5.52 -15.63 6.69
N TRP A 388 -4.97 -14.46 6.39
CA TRP A 388 -4.07 -14.26 5.27
C TRP A 388 -2.87 -13.40 5.67
N ASP A 389 -1.79 -14.07 6.05
CA ASP A 389 -0.70 -13.39 6.75
C ASP A 389 0.54 -13.24 5.87
N ASN A 390 0.65 -12.09 5.20
CA ASN A 390 1.78 -11.77 4.32
C ASN A 390 2.93 -11.06 5.09
N PRO A 391 4.10 -11.68 5.28
CA PRO A 391 5.24 -11.07 5.99
C PRO A 391 5.84 -9.84 5.32
N ASN A 392 5.47 -9.53 4.06
CA ASN A 392 5.93 -8.35 3.34
C ASN A 392 5.00 -7.12 3.49
N ARG A 393 3.85 -7.28 4.14
CA ARG A 393 2.91 -6.19 4.47
C ARG A 393 2.90 -5.94 5.97
N VAL A 394 4.04 -5.51 6.50
CA VAL A 394 4.15 -5.13 7.91
C VAL A 394 4.33 -3.62 7.97
N PRO A 395 3.40 -2.89 8.62
CA PRO A 395 3.55 -1.45 8.75
C PRO A 395 4.87 -1.07 9.44
N PRO A 396 5.50 0.06 9.07
CA PRO A 396 6.63 0.61 9.78
C PRO A 396 6.25 0.82 11.25
N ASN A 397 7.01 0.20 12.14
CA ASN A 397 6.82 0.38 13.58
C ASN A 397 8.17 0.78 14.18
N PRO A 398 8.29 2.00 14.73
CA PRO A 398 9.52 2.45 15.39
C PRO A 398 9.94 1.52 16.54
N ALA A 399 9.00 0.85 17.20
CA ALA A 399 9.30 -0.14 18.24
C ALA A 399 9.84 -1.48 17.69
N LEU A 400 9.71 -1.74 16.38
CA LEU A 400 10.34 -2.85 15.67
C LEU A 400 11.68 -2.44 15.00
N GLU A 401 11.99 -1.14 14.95
CA GLU A 401 13.22 -0.59 14.36
C GLU A 401 14.45 -0.74 15.28
N PHE A 402 14.27 -1.04 16.57
CA PHE A 402 15.40 -1.30 17.47
C PHE A 402 15.91 -2.75 17.37
N SER A 403 16.68 -3.03 16.32
CA SER A 403 17.96 -3.78 16.39
C SER A 403 18.47 -4.03 14.96
N VAL A 404 19.03 -3.00 14.33
CA VAL A 404 20.02 -3.24 13.29
C VAL A 404 21.26 -3.75 14.00
N SER A 405 21.59 -5.02 13.78
CA SER A 405 22.89 -5.61 14.10
C SER A 405 23.32 -6.46 12.93
#